data_AF-A0A3P7IIS0-F1
#
_entry.id   AF-A0A3P7IIS0-F1
#
_cell.length_a   1.000
_cell.length_b   1.000
_cell.length_c   1.000
_cell.angle_alpha   90.00
_cell.angle_beta   90.00
_cell.angle_gamma   90.00
#
_symmetry.space_group_name_H-M   'P 1'
#
loop_
_entity.id
_entity.type
_entity.pdbx_description
1 polymer ?
#
loop_
_entity_poly.entity_id
_entity_poly.type
_entity_poly.pdbx_seq_one_letter_code
_entity_poly.pdbx_strand_id
1 'polypeptide(L)'
;MAASPETVRNFLNALSRRIRPVFIDRMESWSAYAQIREMMSGDLQAHDMAYICRREAEQHYESVDITESGLERAHPDARIFSVQDVTAGEHLGRLYIDPYDRESKRGGWNTLLGRSGLLRVHVDQNNLTALVESQSRGLDKLVYLVGSAIAPTENAPSLLHYQQLQQLLFHVGRAVQMLLSRSPYRDIAVPWAPFYASDWDAMDMFPAFVQFFLYKPSLLQSLSSPHLKSGATISDEQANNICLALSRSTLWESYRSLFWSDFDLTIFEMEDRKQKFWLDIYREMSREYFPFKPDRNDYHPCSFIPIFGLQPYMGMYY
;
A
#
# COMPACT_ATOMS: atom_id res chain seq x y z
N MET A 1 -20.07 -9.18 15.75
CA MET A 1 -20.72 -8.37 14.69
C MET A 1 -22.02 -7.82 15.25
N ALA A 2 -22.45 -6.60 14.90
CA ALA A 2 -23.50 -5.88 15.62
C ALA A 2 -24.80 -6.71 15.78
N ALA A 3 -25.22 -6.94 17.02
CA ALA A 3 -26.29 -7.89 17.37
C ALA A 3 -27.70 -7.37 17.04
N SER A 4 -27.87 -6.06 16.80
CA SER A 4 -29.16 -5.47 16.44
C SER A 4 -28.99 -4.13 15.70
N PRO A 5 -30.04 -3.65 14.99
CA PRO A 5 -30.06 -2.29 14.43
C PRO A 5 -29.84 -1.19 15.48
N GLU A 6 -30.23 -1.44 16.72
CA GLU A 6 -30.03 -0.51 17.83
C GLU A 6 -28.55 -0.41 18.22
N THR A 7 -27.82 -1.54 18.27
CA THR A 7 -26.36 -1.54 18.48
C THR A 7 -25.65 -0.73 17.39
N VAL A 8 -26.07 -0.89 16.13
CA VAL A 8 -25.50 -0.12 15.01
C VAL A 8 -25.80 1.37 15.15
N ARG A 9 -27.05 1.75 15.47
CA ARG A 9 -27.42 3.16 15.69
C ARG A 9 -26.66 3.79 16.85
N ASN A 10 -26.47 3.06 17.94
CA ASN A 10 -25.71 3.54 19.10
C ASN A 10 -24.24 3.79 18.72
N PHE A 11 -23.64 2.88 17.95
CA PHE A 11 -22.30 3.07 17.40
C PHE A 11 -22.23 4.29 16.46
N LEU A 12 -23.13 4.41 15.49
CA LEU A 12 -23.17 5.53 14.55
C LEU A 12 -23.36 6.88 15.27
N ASN A 13 -24.21 6.93 16.29
CA ASN A 13 -24.43 8.12 17.09
C ASN A 13 -23.18 8.50 17.90
N ALA A 14 -22.51 7.52 18.51
CA ALA A 14 -21.27 7.76 19.24
C ALA A 14 -20.16 8.25 18.28
N LEU A 15 -20.04 7.63 17.10
CA LEU A 15 -19.07 8.00 16.08
C LEU A 15 -19.34 9.42 15.54
N SER A 16 -20.59 9.72 15.20
CA SER A 16 -21.02 11.04 14.72
C SER A 16 -20.72 12.14 15.75
N ARG A 17 -21.00 11.90 17.04
CA ARG A 17 -20.66 12.85 18.12
C ARG A 17 -19.16 13.14 18.21
N ARG A 18 -18.30 12.15 17.92
CA ARG A 18 -16.84 12.32 17.93
C ARG A 18 -16.31 13.01 16.68
N ILE A 19 -16.85 12.69 15.51
CA ILE A 19 -16.36 13.20 14.22
C ILE A 19 -16.93 14.58 13.88
N ARG A 20 -18.17 14.90 14.30
CA ARG A 20 -18.84 16.14 13.92
C ARG A 20 -18.04 17.41 14.26
N PRO A 21 -17.38 17.56 15.42
CA PRO A 21 -16.53 18.72 15.69
C PRO A 21 -15.35 18.83 14.70
N VAL A 22 -14.70 17.70 14.38
CA VAL A 22 -13.62 17.64 13.39
C VAL A 22 -14.14 18.03 12.01
N PHE A 23 -15.31 17.54 11.61
CA PHE A 23 -15.90 17.89 10.33
C PHE A 23 -16.24 19.38 10.22
N ILE A 24 -16.75 20.00 11.29
CA ILE A 24 -17.05 21.44 11.31
C ILE A 24 -15.77 22.27 11.16
N ASP A 25 -14.72 21.94 11.93
CA ASP A 25 -13.40 22.57 11.83
C ASP A 25 -12.83 22.45 10.41
N ARG A 26 -12.94 21.25 9.81
CA ARG A 26 -12.52 21.02 8.42
C ARG A 26 -13.37 21.78 7.41
N MET A 27 -14.67 21.94 7.62
CA MET A 27 -15.53 22.74 6.73
C MET A 27 -15.11 24.21 6.69
N GLU A 28 -14.72 24.79 7.82
CA GLU A 28 -14.20 26.16 7.87
C GLU A 28 -12.88 26.27 7.09
N SER A 29 -11.95 25.33 7.32
CA SER A 29 -10.68 25.24 6.59
C SER A 29 -10.87 25.06 5.08
N TRP A 30 -11.76 24.17 4.66
CA TRP A 30 -12.09 23.94 3.26
C TRP A 30 -12.76 25.13 2.60
N SER A 31 -13.63 25.85 3.31
CA SER A 31 -14.28 27.06 2.79
C SER A 31 -13.26 28.17 2.57
N ALA A 32 -12.34 28.38 3.52
CA ALA A 32 -11.23 29.32 3.36
C ALA A 32 -10.30 28.92 2.21
N TYR A 33 -9.96 27.64 2.10
CA TYR A 33 -9.17 27.10 0.99
C TYR A 33 -9.84 27.39 -0.36
N ALA A 34 -11.13 27.08 -0.50
CA ALA A 34 -11.87 27.22 -1.74
C ALA A 34 -11.96 28.68 -2.21
N GLN A 35 -12.16 29.60 -1.27
CA GLN A 35 -12.18 31.05 -1.56
C GLN A 35 -10.81 31.57 -2.00
N ILE A 36 -9.74 31.19 -1.28
CA ILE A 36 -8.39 31.72 -1.50
C ILE A 36 -7.73 31.08 -2.73
N ARG A 37 -7.84 29.76 -2.89
CA ARG A 37 -7.05 28.98 -3.85
C ARG A 37 -7.82 28.58 -5.11
N GLU A 38 -9.11 28.32 -4.99
CA GLU A 38 -9.96 27.87 -6.12
C GLU A 38 -10.91 28.98 -6.60
N MET A 39 -10.84 30.17 -5.99
CA MET A 39 -11.65 31.36 -6.31
C MET A 39 -13.17 31.10 -6.26
N MET A 40 -13.61 30.15 -5.44
CA MET A 40 -15.02 29.84 -5.23
C MET A 40 -15.61 30.83 -4.23
N SER A 41 -16.55 31.65 -4.68
CA SER A 41 -17.11 32.76 -3.91
C SER A 41 -18.39 32.43 -3.12
N GLY A 42 -18.93 31.20 -3.25
CA GLY A 42 -20.12 30.73 -2.55
C GLY A 42 -19.82 29.72 -1.44
N ASP A 43 -20.83 29.45 -0.60
CA ASP A 43 -20.74 28.41 0.43
C ASP A 43 -20.58 27.03 -0.21
N LEU A 44 -19.60 26.26 0.27
CA LEU A 44 -19.35 24.90 -0.21
C LEU A 44 -20.58 24.02 -0.06
N GLN A 45 -20.98 23.39 -1.17
CA GLN A 45 -22.06 22.44 -1.23
C GLN A 45 -21.52 21.01 -1.27
N ALA A 46 -22.41 20.03 -1.06
CA ALA A 46 -22.04 18.62 -1.06
C ALA A 46 -21.30 18.17 -2.35
N HIS A 47 -21.62 18.78 -3.49
CA HIS A 47 -20.96 18.47 -4.77
C HIS A 47 -19.53 19.04 -4.86
N ASP A 48 -19.21 20.09 -4.10
CA ASP A 48 -17.87 20.70 -4.07
C ASP A 48 -16.91 19.91 -3.20
N MET A 49 -17.43 19.23 -2.18
CA MET A 49 -16.61 18.61 -1.13
C MET A 49 -15.59 17.62 -1.67
N ALA A 50 -15.96 16.76 -2.62
CA ALA A 50 -15.02 15.80 -3.20
C ALA A 50 -13.85 16.49 -3.94
N TYR A 51 -14.14 17.60 -4.61
CA TYR A 51 -13.13 18.41 -5.30
C TYR A 51 -12.26 19.15 -4.28
N ILE A 52 -12.86 19.93 -3.38
CA ILE A 52 -12.12 20.76 -2.42
C ILE A 52 -11.30 19.92 -1.45
N CYS A 53 -11.85 18.85 -0.87
CA CYS A 53 -11.08 17.97 0.00
C CYS A 53 -9.86 17.37 -0.71
N ARG A 54 -9.99 17.06 -2.02
CA ARG A 54 -8.89 16.53 -2.82
C ARG A 54 -7.85 17.60 -3.13
N ARG A 55 -8.28 18.77 -3.61
CA ARG A 55 -7.40 19.88 -3.99
C ARG A 55 -6.62 20.41 -2.78
N GLU A 56 -7.29 20.50 -1.64
CA GLU A 56 -6.67 20.88 -0.39
C GLU A 56 -5.68 19.82 0.11
N ALA A 57 -6.04 18.53 0.05
CA ALA A 57 -5.10 17.46 0.34
C ALA A 57 -3.87 17.44 -0.60
N GLU A 58 -4.05 17.73 -1.89
CA GLU A 58 -2.97 17.88 -2.88
C GLU A 58 -2.02 19.04 -2.54
N GLN A 59 -2.48 20.09 -1.84
CA GLN A 59 -1.63 21.18 -1.36
C GLN A 59 -0.92 20.88 -0.03
N HIS A 60 -1.39 19.88 0.72
CA HIS A 60 -0.88 19.59 2.06
C HIS A 60 0.34 18.69 2.09
N TYR A 61 0.56 17.89 1.05
CA TYR A 61 1.68 16.97 0.98
C TYR A 61 2.43 17.19 -0.33
N GLU A 62 3.69 17.58 -0.23
CA GLU A 62 4.56 17.78 -1.37
C GLU A 62 5.67 16.74 -1.36
N SER A 63 5.87 16.09 -2.50
CA SER A 63 7.08 15.31 -2.78
C SER A 63 7.93 16.08 -3.78
N VAL A 64 9.11 16.52 -3.35
CA VAL A 64 10.05 17.24 -4.22
C VAL A 64 11.09 16.26 -4.72
N ASP A 65 11.26 16.15 -6.05
CA ASP A 65 12.38 15.39 -6.65
C ASP A 65 13.69 16.12 -6.34
N ILE A 66 14.49 15.52 -5.46
CA ILE A 66 15.80 16.03 -5.02
C ILE A 66 16.94 15.14 -5.54
N THR A 67 16.71 14.40 -6.62
CA THR A 67 17.69 13.45 -7.17
C THR A 67 19.04 14.10 -7.45
N GLU A 68 19.04 15.34 -7.95
CA GLU A 68 20.26 16.08 -8.32
C GLU A 68 20.89 16.88 -7.16
N SER A 69 20.46 16.64 -5.91
CA SER A 69 20.98 17.34 -4.72
C SER A 69 22.35 16.83 -4.21
N GLY A 70 23.03 15.95 -4.96
CA GLY A 70 24.32 15.38 -4.59
C GLY A 70 24.26 14.23 -3.58
N LEU A 71 23.06 13.68 -3.32
CA LEU A 71 22.88 12.50 -2.49
C LEU A 71 23.33 11.23 -3.24
N GLU A 72 23.93 10.30 -2.50
CA GLU A 72 24.37 9.03 -3.06
C GLU A 72 23.18 8.14 -3.46
N ARG A 73 23.32 7.48 -4.61
CA ARG A 73 22.33 6.54 -5.15
C ARG A 73 23.02 5.29 -5.65
N ALA A 74 22.36 4.15 -5.46
CA ALA A 74 22.89 2.85 -5.88
C ALA A 74 22.89 2.67 -7.41
N HIS A 75 22.13 3.47 -8.16
CA HIS A 75 22.03 3.41 -9.61
C HIS A 75 21.65 4.78 -10.19
N PRO A 76 22.09 5.15 -11.40
CA PRO A 76 21.69 6.40 -12.07
C PRO A 76 20.18 6.57 -12.26
N ASP A 77 19.45 5.47 -12.49
CA ASP A 77 17.98 5.51 -12.64
C ASP A 77 17.22 5.67 -11.32
N ALA A 78 17.92 5.54 -10.18
CA ALA A 78 17.28 5.73 -8.89
C ALA A 78 17.02 7.23 -8.66
N ARG A 79 15.78 7.52 -8.25
CA ARG A 79 15.31 8.87 -7.91
C ARG A 79 15.12 9.02 -6.41
N ILE A 80 15.26 10.24 -5.92
CA ILE A 80 15.15 10.57 -4.51
C ILE A 80 14.12 11.68 -4.34
N PHE A 81 13.11 11.43 -3.52
CA PHE A 81 12.05 12.39 -3.23
C PHE A 81 12.12 12.79 -1.76
N SER A 82 12.10 14.09 -1.49
CA SER A 82 11.88 14.64 -0.15
C SER A 82 10.38 14.73 0.10
N VAL A 83 9.89 14.11 1.16
CA VAL A 83 8.46 14.07 1.49
C VAL A 83 8.20 14.94 2.70
N GLN A 84 7.33 15.93 2.53
CA GLN A 84 7.06 16.94 3.55
C GLN A 84 5.56 17.07 3.80
N ASP A 85 5.21 17.24 5.06
CA ASP A 85 3.90 17.75 5.48
C ASP A 85 3.98 19.29 5.43
N VAL A 86 3.35 19.86 4.41
CA VAL A 86 3.37 21.30 4.15
C VAL A 86 2.53 22.06 5.20
N THR A 87 1.57 21.40 5.85
CA THR A 87 0.73 22.03 6.89
C THR A 87 1.48 22.20 8.20
N ALA A 88 2.19 21.16 8.62
CA ALA A 88 2.99 21.18 9.84
C ALA A 88 4.38 21.82 9.60
N GLY A 89 4.76 22.03 8.34
CA GLY A 89 6.14 22.37 7.96
C GLY A 89 7.12 21.26 8.36
N GLU A 90 6.65 20.02 8.41
CA GLU A 90 7.41 18.90 8.95
C GLU A 90 7.99 18.05 7.81
N HIS A 91 9.30 17.83 7.88
CA HIS A 91 9.96 16.86 7.01
C HIS A 91 9.68 15.42 7.47
N LEU A 92 8.97 14.65 6.64
CA LEU A 92 8.57 13.28 6.96
C LEU A 92 9.66 12.26 6.64
N GLY A 93 10.56 12.61 5.71
CA GLY A 93 11.70 11.78 5.32
C GLY A 93 11.93 11.77 3.81
N ARG A 94 12.72 10.79 3.36
CA ARG A 94 13.09 10.63 1.95
C ARG A 94 12.63 9.28 1.42
N LEU A 95 12.11 9.29 0.20
CA LEU A 95 11.74 8.12 -0.58
C LEU A 95 12.72 7.94 -1.75
N TYR A 96 13.43 6.83 -1.76
CA TYR A 96 14.29 6.42 -2.85
C TYR A 96 13.50 5.45 -3.73
N ILE A 97 13.45 5.70 -5.04
CA ILE A 97 12.72 4.87 -6.00
C ILE A 97 13.72 4.35 -7.04
N ASP A 98 13.94 3.04 -7.06
CA ASP A 98 14.70 2.33 -8.08
C ASP A 98 13.72 1.43 -8.88
N PRO A 99 13.12 1.93 -9.97
CA PRO A 99 11.91 1.33 -10.54
C PRO A 99 12.17 0.15 -11.49
N TYR A 100 13.36 0.07 -12.11
CA TYR A 100 13.59 -0.81 -13.25
C TYR A 100 14.31 -2.11 -12.88
N ASP A 101 13.93 -3.19 -13.54
CA ASP A 101 14.61 -4.47 -13.46
C ASP A 101 15.96 -4.46 -14.21
N ARG A 102 16.93 -5.23 -13.74
CA ARG A 102 18.26 -5.40 -14.35
C ARG A 102 18.98 -6.62 -13.78
N GLU A 103 19.88 -7.21 -14.58
CA GLU A 103 20.53 -8.51 -14.31
C GLU A 103 21.14 -8.68 -12.92
N SER A 104 21.76 -7.64 -12.34
CA SER A 104 22.42 -7.70 -11.03
C SER A 104 21.55 -7.21 -9.87
N LYS A 105 20.30 -6.83 -10.11
CA LYS A 105 19.37 -6.34 -9.08
C LYS A 105 18.62 -7.53 -8.50
N ARG A 106 18.44 -7.57 -7.18
CA ARG A 106 17.52 -8.52 -6.56
C ARG A 106 16.12 -8.27 -7.14
N GLY A 107 15.58 -9.28 -7.81
CA GLY A 107 14.31 -9.17 -8.53
C GLY A 107 13.09 -8.99 -7.63
N GLY A 108 11.97 -8.62 -8.25
CA GLY A 108 10.68 -8.43 -7.59
C GLY A 108 10.46 -7.01 -7.09
N TRP A 109 9.22 -6.75 -6.67
CA TRP A 109 8.83 -5.48 -6.07
C TRP A 109 9.03 -5.55 -4.55
N ASN A 110 9.62 -4.51 -3.97
CA ASN A 110 9.86 -4.46 -2.54
C ASN A 110 9.88 -3.02 -2.02
N THR A 111 9.45 -2.82 -0.77
CA THR A 111 9.58 -1.54 -0.07
C THR A 111 10.28 -1.79 1.25
N LEU A 112 11.34 -1.05 1.56
CA LEU A 112 12.20 -1.28 2.72
C LEU A 112 12.34 -0.01 3.55
N LEU A 113 12.21 -0.13 4.88
CA LEU A 113 12.58 0.93 5.80
C LEU A 113 14.10 0.93 6.02
N GLY A 114 14.80 1.79 5.30
CA GLY A 114 16.25 1.98 5.41
C GLY A 114 16.68 2.50 6.78
N ARG A 115 15.99 3.54 7.26
CA ARG A 115 16.28 4.17 8.56
C ARG A 115 14.99 4.68 9.20
N SER A 116 14.76 4.34 10.47
CA SER A 116 13.69 4.96 11.25
C SER A 116 14.10 6.39 11.64
N GLY A 117 13.19 7.35 11.50
CA GLY A 117 13.42 8.75 11.88
C GLY A 117 13.43 9.00 13.40
N LEU A 118 13.20 7.97 14.21
CA LEU A 118 13.35 8.00 15.66
C LEU A 118 14.34 6.92 16.09
N LEU A 119 15.34 7.32 16.87
CA LEU A 119 16.32 6.45 17.50
C LEU A 119 16.24 6.69 19.01
N ARG A 120 15.94 5.61 19.74
CA ARG A 120 15.99 5.40 21.21
C ARG A 120 15.39 6.47 22.14
N VAL A 121 14.53 6.00 23.05
CA VAL A 121 14.24 6.69 24.32
C VAL A 121 15.37 6.31 25.29
N HIS A 122 16.12 7.29 25.81
CA HIS A 122 16.99 7.05 26.96
C HIS A 122 16.14 7.16 28.22
N VAL A 123 16.02 6.07 28.98
CA VAL A 123 15.34 6.09 30.28
C VAL A 123 16.41 6.20 31.34
N ASP A 124 16.63 7.42 31.87
CA ASP A 124 17.24 7.58 33.18
C ASP A 124 16.16 7.32 34.23
N GLN A 125 16.52 6.70 35.36
CA GLN A 125 15.61 6.22 36.41
C GLN A 125 14.66 7.31 36.96
N ASN A 126 14.92 8.59 36.67
CA ASN A 126 14.13 9.73 37.13
C ASN A 126 13.60 10.65 36.01
N ASN A 127 13.83 10.37 34.71
CA ASN A 127 13.34 11.22 33.63
C ASN A 127 13.07 10.45 32.33
N LEU A 128 11.79 10.44 31.92
CA LEU A 128 11.36 9.92 30.63
C LEU A 128 11.65 10.98 29.54
N THR A 129 12.90 11.08 29.07
CA THR A 129 13.19 11.91 27.88
C THR A 129 13.01 11.05 26.63
N ALA A 130 11.76 10.97 26.19
CA ALA A 130 11.45 10.50 24.86
C ALA A 130 11.73 11.63 23.85
N LEU A 131 12.18 11.24 22.67
CA LEU A 131 12.36 12.02 21.44
C LEU A 131 13.76 12.62 21.23
N VAL A 132 14.16 12.67 19.95
CA VAL A 132 15.19 13.56 19.39
C VAL A 132 16.66 13.07 19.36
N GLU A 133 16.97 11.81 19.05
CA GLU A 133 18.37 11.47 18.67
C GLU A 133 18.62 11.54 17.14
N SER A 134 17.64 11.19 16.31
CA SER A 134 17.79 11.24 14.84
C SER A 134 17.69 12.67 14.30
N GLN A 135 16.69 13.45 14.74
CA GLN A 135 16.53 14.86 14.36
C GLN A 135 17.68 15.73 14.88
N SER A 136 18.16 15.52 16.12
CA SER A 136 19.32 16.26 16.67
C SER A 136 20.63 15.94 15.93
N ARG A 137 20.74 14.74 15.33
CA ARG A 137 21.86 14.34 14.46
C ARG A 137 21.64 14.66 12.97
N GLY A 138 20.52 15.29 12.60
CA GLY A 138 20.19 15.60 11.21
C GLY A 138 19.95 14.37 10.31
N LEU A 139 19.51 13.25 10.88
CA LEU A 139 19.28 11.99 10.18
C LEU A 139 17.81 11.81 9.79
N ASP A 140 17.53 11.83 8.50
CA ASP A 140 16.19 11.65 7.93
C ASP A 140 15.66 10.22 8.01
N LYS A 141 14.34 10.04 8.08
CA LYS A 141 13.71 8.74 7.79
C LYS A 141 13.97 8.38 6.32
N LEU A 142 14.40 7.16 6.04
CA LEU A 142 14.71 6.70 4.68
C LEU A 142 13.85 5.48 4.33
N VAL A 143 13.13 5.56 3.22
CA VAL A 143 12.35 4.46 2.65
C VAL A 143 12.86 4.19 1.23
N TYR A 144 13.08 2.92 0.90
CA TYR A 144 13.47 2.47 -0.43
C TYR A 144 12.30 1.73 -1.07
N LEU A 145 11.91 2.13 -2.28
CA LEU A 145 10.98 1.43 -3.15
C LEU A 145 11.78 0.87 -4.32
N VAL A 146 11.81 -0.46 -4.40
CA VAL A 146 12.51 -1.22 -5.40
C VAL A 146 11.46 -1.84 -6.32
N GLY A 147 11.44 -1.42 -7.59
CA GLY A 147 10.54 -1.93 -8.61
C GLY A 147 11.21 -2.94 -9.53
N SER A 148 10.38 -3.66 -10.29
CA SER A 148 10.80 -4.60 -11.34
C SER A 148 10.11 -4.26 -12.66
N ALA A 149 10.00 -2.96 -12.97
CA ALA A 149 9.40 -2.47 -14.20
C ALA A 149 10.35 -2.65 -15.40
N ILE A 150 9.78 -2.70 -16.59
CA ILE A 150 10.58 -2.74 -17.84
C ILE A 150 11.23 -1.38 -18.02
N ALA A 151 12.56 -1.36 -18.13
CA ALA A 151 13.30 -0.13 -18.33
C ALA A 151 12.89 0.60 -19.64
N PRO A 152 12.95 1.94 -19.68
CA PRO A 152 12.81 2.67 -20.94
C PRO A 152 13.91 2.25 -21.91
N THR A 153 13.59 2.32 -23.19
CA THR A 153 14.53 2.14 -24.29
C THR A 153 14.74 3.48 -25.00
N GLU A 154 15.71 3.55 -25.91
CA GLU A 154 15.91 4.76 -26.75
C GLU A 154 14.64 5.18 -27.50
N ASN A 155 13.76 4.23 -27.82
CA ASN A 155 12.60 4.45 -28.68
C ASN A 155 11.26 4.52 -27.93
N ALA A 156 11.22 4.15 -26.65
CA ALA A 156 9.99 4.09 -25.88
C ALA A 156 10.23 4.27 -24.38
N PRO A 157 9.40 5.05 -23.68
CA PRO A 157 9.45 5.12 -22.22
C PRO A 157 9.01 3.78 -21.60
N SER A 158 9.25 3.63 -20.29
CA SER A 158 8.74 2.51 -19.51
C SER A 158 7.21 2.54 -19.48
N LEU A 159 6.58 1.60 -20.17
CA LEU A 159 5.12 1.39 -20.14
C LEU A 159 4.78 0.30 -19.12
N LEU A 160 3.81 0.58 -18.25
CA LEU A 160 3.38 -0.36 -17.22
C LEU A 160 2.25 -1.24 -17.73
N HIS A 161 2.41 -2.55 -17.58
CA HIS A 161 1.26 -3.46 -17.59
C HIS A 161 0.38 -3.22 -16.34
N TYR A 162 -0.91 -3.55 -16.39
CA TYR A 162 -1.82 -3.30 -15.25
C TYR A 162 -1.32 -3.96 -13.95
N GLN A 163 -0.71 -5.15 -14.04
CA GLN A 163 -0.12 -5.84 -12.89
C GLN A 163 1.05 -5.06 -12.29
N GLN A 164 1.90 -4.45 -13.12
CA GLN A 164 3.00 -3.62 -12.64
C GLN A 164 2.50 -2.33 -12.01
N LEU A 165 1.42 -1.74 -12.53
CA LEU A 165 0.75 -0.60 -11.91
C LEU A 165 0.13 -0.96 -10.55
N GLN A 166 -0.51 -2.14 -10.44
CA GLN A 166 -0.98 -2.68 -9.15
C GLN A 166 0.15 -2.83 -8.14
N GLN A 167 1.30 -3.38 -8.56
CA GLN A 167 2.48 -3.53 -7.69
C GLN A 167 3.04 -2.16 -7.28
N LEU A 168 3.18 -1.22 -8.23
CA LEU A 168 3.62 0.14 -7.93
C LEU A 168 2.74 0.80 -6.86
N LEU A 169 1.42 0.75 -7.03
CA LEU A 169 0.47 1.32 -6.07
C LEU A 169 0.58 0.68 -4.68
N PHE A 170 0.67 -0.65 -4.61
CA PHE A 170 0.86 -1.36 -3.35
C PHE A 170 2.14 -0.91 -2.63
N HIS A 171 3.25 -0.83 -3.36
CA HIS A 171 4.55 -0.47 -2.79
C HIS A 171 4.69 1.02 -2.46
N VAL A 172 4.01 1.90 -3.21
CA VAL A 172 3.83 3.32 -2.84
C VAL A 172 3.00 3.44 -1.57
N GLY A 173 1.89 2.70 -1.45
CA GLY A 173 1.10 2.65 -0.22
C GLY A 173 1.93 2.21 0.98
N ARG A 174 2.75 1.16 0.82
CA ARG A 174 3.70 0.72 1.86
C ARG A 174 4.70 1.82 2.22
N ALA A 175 5.23 2.54 1.23
CA ALA A 175 6.20 3.60 1.47
C ALA A 175 5.58 4.77 2.26
N VAL A 176 4.36 5.18 1.89
CA VAL A 176 3.58 6.20 2.59
C VAL A 176 3.30 5.77 4.04
N GLN A 177 2.88 4.52 4.26
CA GLN A 177 2.66 3.97 5.59
C GLN A 177 3.89 4.13 6.50
N MET A 178 5.09 3.85 5.97
CA MET A 178 6.34 3.99 6.74
C MET A 178 6.73 5.45 6.97
N LEU A 179 6.61 6.29 5.94
CA LEU A 179 6.94 7.72 6.02
C LEU A 179 6.04 8.43 7.03
N LEU A 180 4.75 8.08 7.09
CA LEU A 180 3.79 8.65 8.02
C LEU A 180 3.80 8.01 9.41
N SER A 181 4.44 6.84 9.58
CA SER A 181 4.52 6.19 10.90
C SER A 181 5.20 7.09 11.92
N ARG A 182 4.48 7.37 13.02
CA ARG A 182 4.95 8.11 14.19
C ARG A 182 5.47 7.21 15.31
N SER A 183 5.57 5.91 15.06
CA SER A 183 6.06 4.97 16.06
C SER A 183 7.49 5.34 16.48
N PRO A 184 7.76 5.44 17.80
CA PRO A 184 9.12 5.70 18.29
C PRO A 184 10.04 4.48 18.17
N TYR A 185 9.47 3.29 17.95
CA TYR A 185 10.20 2.04 17.83
C TYR A 185 10.19 1.54 16.39
N ARG A 186 11.40 1.35 15.83
CA ARG A 186 11.58 0.78 14.49
C ARG A 186 10.83 -0.54 14.34
N ASP A 187 10.91 -1.38 15.36
CA ASP A 187 10.35 -2.73 15.34
C ASP A 187 8.83 -2.70 15.14
N ILE A 188 8.16 -1.62 15.56
CA ILE A 188 6.71 -1.37 15.41
C ILE A 188 6.34 -0.66 14.11
N ALA A 189 7.30 -0.02 13.45
CA ALA A 189 7.09 0.64 12.16
C ALA A 189 7.28 -0.30 10.96
N VAL A 190 7.92 -1.46 11.16
CA VAL A 190 8.19 -2.44 10.11
C VAL A 190 7.24 -3.63 10.26
N PRO A 191 6.39 -3.93 9.26
CA PRO A 191 5.43 -5.02 9.35
C PRO A 191 5.98 -6.41 8.98
N TRP A 192 7.26 -6.57 8.65
CA TRP A 192 7.84 -7.86 8.20
C TRP A 192 9.07 -8.30 8.99
N ALA A 193 9.38 -9.60 8.85
CA ALA A 193 10.47 -10.29 9.54
C ALA A 193 11.84 -9.57 9.43
N PRO A 194 12.66 -9.57 10.51
CA PRO A 194 12.44 -10.26 11.78
C PRO A 194 11.61 -9.45 12.80
N PHE A 195 10.99 -8.34 12.39
CA PHE A 195 10.30 -7.41 13.28
C PHE A 195 8.77 -7.61 13.13
N TYR A 196 8.14 -8.24 14.13
CA TYR A 196 6.76 -8.75 14.07
C TYR A 196 5.78 -7.90 14.88
N ALA A 197 5.76 -6.60 14.67
CA ALA A 197 5.00 -5.73 15.56
C ALA A 197 3.63 -5.29 15.01
N SER A 198 3.29 -5.70 13.79
CA SER A 198 1.92 -5.59 13.27
C SER A 198 1.31 -6.98 13.22
N ASP A 199 0.03 -7.09 13.56
CA ASP A 199 -0.77 -8.27 13.25
C ASP A 199 -0.57 -8.59 11.75
N TRP A 200 -0.13 -9.80 11.46
CA TRP A 200 0.35 -10.20 10.13
C TRP A 200 -0.75 -10.05 9.07
N ASP A 201 -1.97 -10.37 9.47
CA ASP A 201 -3.20 -10.27 8.69
C ASP A 201 -3.69 -8.82 8.45
N ALA A 202 -3.25 -7.85 9.25
CA ALA A 202 -3.57 -6.43 9.07
C ALA A 202 -2.51 -5.66 8.27
N MET A 203 -1.33 -6.24 8.09
CA MET A 203 -0.15 -5.51 7.61
C MET A 203 -0.35 -4.89 6.22
N ASP A 204 -1.10 -5.59 5.36
CA ASP A 204 -1.28 -5.25 3.95
C ASP A 204 -2.49 -4.34 3.71
N MET A 205 -3.28 -4.03 4.76
CA MET A 205 -4.52 -3.26 4.65
C MET A 205 -4.33 -1.93 3.90
N PHE A 206 -3.37 -1.10 4.32
CA PHE A 206 -3.15 0.21 3.71
C PHE A 206 -2.54 0.13 2.30
N PRO A 207 -1.48 -0.66 2.06
CA PRO A 207 -1.00 -0.97 0.70
C PRO A 207 -2.11 -1.47 -0.25
N ALA A 208 -2.94 -2.42 0.20
CA ALA A 208 -4.04 -2.96 -0.59
C ALA A 208 -5.12 -1.90 -0.85
N PHE A 209 -5.42 -1.04 0.13
CA PHE A 209 -6.31 0.11 -0.05
C PHE A 209 -5.85 1.02 -1.19
N VAL A 210 -4.56 1.35 -1.26
CA VAL A 210 -4.00 2.18 -2.35
C VAL A 210 -4.06 1.43 -3.68
N GLN A 211 -3.83 0.11 -3.69
CA GLN A 211 -3.97 -0.72 -4.89
C GLN A 211 -5.41 -0.70 -5.47
N PHE A 212 -6.44 -0.54 -4.62
CA PHE A 212 -7.83 -0.44 -5.08
C PHE A 212 -8.11 0.78 -5.95
N PHE A 213 -7.22 1.78 -5.99
CA PHE A 213 -7.40 2.98 -6.80
C PHE A 213 -7.51 2.65 -8.30
N LEU A 214 -6.87 1.56 -8.75
CA LEU A 214 -6.96 1.11 -10.13
C LEU A 214 -8.39 0.72 -10.57
N TYR A 215 -9.26 0.35 -9.63
CA TYR A 215 -10.63 -0.07 -9.92
C TYR A 215 -11.64 1.08 -9.91
N LYS A 216 -11.20 2.32 -9.66
CA LYS A 216 -12.04 3.52 -9.71
C LYS A 216 -11.71 4.33 -10.96
N PRO A 217 -12.66 4.51 -11.90
CA PRO A 217 -12.38 5.16 -13.19
C PRO A 217 -11.68 6.52 -13.08
N SER A 218 -12.15 7.40 -12.18
CA SER A 218 -11.56 8.72 -11.97
C SER A 218 -10.13 8.68 -11.41
N LEU A 219 -9.81 7.69 -10.58
CA LEU A 219 -8.45 7.50 -10.06
C LEU A 219 -7.54 6.87 -11.10
N LEU A 220 -8.03 5.87 -11.86
CA LEU A 220 -7.31 5.29 -12.99
C LEU A 220 -6.92 6.37 -14.01
N GLN A 221 -7.85 7.26 -14.36
CA GLN A 221 -7.56 8.40 -15.23
C GLN A 221 -6.49 9.33 -14.65
N SER A 222 -6.58 9.65 -13.34
CA SER A 222 -5.59 10.49 -12.66
C SER A 222 -4.20 9.86 -12.64
N LEU A 223 -4.12 8.54 -12.59
CA LEU A 223 -2.87 7.77 -12.60
C LEU A 223 -2.30 7.56 -14.01
N SER A 224 -3.10 7.81 -15.05
CA SER A 224 -2.73 7.49 -16.43
C SER A 224 -2.05 8.67 -17.12
N SER A 225 -0.93 8.42 -17.78
CA SER A 225 -0.31 9.39 -18.67
C SER A 225 -1.07 9.49 -20.00
N PRO A 226 -1.01 10.63 -20.70
CA PRO A 226 -1.47 10.73 -22.08
C PRO A 226 -0.83 9.67 -22.99
N HIS A 227 -1.59 9.21 -23.98
CA HIS A 227 -1.12 8.18 -24.90
C HIS A 227 0.05 8.68 -25.75
N LEU A 228 1.12 7.89 -25.85
CA LEU A 228 2.41 8.33 -26.44
C LEU A 228 2.30 8.87 -27.88
N LYS A 229 1.43 8.30 -28.71
CA LYS A 229 1.33 8.69 -30.13
C LYS A 229 0.29 9.77 -30.38
N SER A 230 -0.83 9.73 -29.65
CA SER A 230 -1.99 10.59 -29.93
C SER A 230 -2.13 11.74 -28.94
N GLY A 231 -1.43 11.71 -27.80
CA GLY A 231 -1.60 12.66 -26.71
C GLY A 231 -2.96 12.58 -26.01
N ALA A 232 -3.82 11.64 -26.40
CA ALA A 232 -5.16 11.51 -25.83
C ALA A 232 -5.07 10.93 -24.42
N THR A 233 -5.86 11.49 -23.50
CA THR A 233 -6.08 10.90 -22.18
C THR A 233 -7.14 9.79 -22.26
N ILE A 234 -7.16 8.90 -21.27
CA ILE A 234 -8.17 7.85 -21.19
C ILE A 234 -9.56 8.48 -21.01
N SER A 235 -10.50 8.14 -21.89
CA SER A 235 -11.88 8.63 -21.77
C SER A 235 -12.62 7.97 -20.61
N ASP A 236 -13.71 8.60 -20.14
CA ASP A 236 -14.53 8.05 -19.05
C ASP A 236 -15.06 6.65 -19.38
N GLU A 237 -15.47 6.44 -20.63
CA GLU A 237 -15.95 5.16 -21.13
C GLU A 237 -14.84 4.09 -21.10
N GLN A 238 -13.64 4.44 -21.59
CA GLN A 238 -12.49 3.53 -21.57
C GLN A 238 -12.09 3.17 -20.13
N ALA A 239 -11.99 4.16 -19.24
CA ALA A 239 -11.67 3.95 -17.84
C ALA A 239 -12.70 3.06 -17.15
N ASN A 240 -13.99 3.29 -17.38
CA ASN A 240 -15.06 2.45 -16.84
C ASN A 240 -14.96 1.01 -17.34
N ASN A 241 -14.75 0.82 -18.65
CA ASN A 241 -14.61 -0.51 -19.24
C ASN A 241 -13.40 -1.28 -18.69
N ILE A 242 -12.26 -0.60 -18.52
CA ILE A 242 -11.05 -1.19 -17.92
C ILE A 242 -11.34 -1.60 -16.46
N CYS A 243 -11.89 -0.70 -15.64
CA CYS A 243 -12.19 -0.99 -14.24
C CYS A 243 -13.18 -2.16 -14.08
N LEU A 244 -14.18 -2.26 -14.95
CA LEU A 244 -15.14 -3.38 -14.98
C LEU A 244 -14.45 -4.69 -15.41
N ALA A 245 -13.59 -4.65 -16.43
CA ALA A 245 -12.84 -5.83 -16.86
C ALA A 245 -11.92 -6.35 -15.75
N LEU A 246 -11.17 -5.46 -15.11
CA LEU A 246 -10.30 -5.79 -13.98
C LEU A 246 -11.13 -6.36 -12.82
N SER A 247 -12.22 -5.71 -12.43
CA SER A 247 -13.11 -6.19 -11.36
C SER A 247 -13.72 -7.56 -11.65
N ARG A 248 -14.02 -7.88 -12.92
CA ARG A 248 -14.52 -9.21 -13.30
C ARG A 248 -13.44 -10.28 -13.21
N SER A 249 -12.19 -9.93 -13.51
CA SER A 249 -11.07 -10.86 -13.48
C SER A 249 -10.63 -11.26 -12.06
N THR A 250 -11.01 -10.51 -11.03
CA THR A 250 -10.62 -10.82 -9.64
C THR A 250 -11.28 -12.07 -9.08
N LEU A 251 -12.44 -12.51 -9.61
CA LEU A 251 -13.18 -13.65 -9.07
C LEU A 251 -12.32 -14.91 -8.98
N TRP A 252 -11.59 -15.22 -10.05
CA TRP A 252 -10.73 -16.41 -10.09
C TRP A 252 -9.63 -16.32 -9.03
N GLU A 253 -8.91 -15.21 -8.99
CA GLU A 253 -7.82 -15.02 -8.04
C GLU A 253 -8.32 -15.03 -6.59
N SER A 254 -9.45 -14.37 -6.30
CA SER A 254 -10.05 -14.38 -4.97
C SER A 254 -10.46 -15.78 -4.53
N TYR A 255 -11.14 -16.55 -5.40
CA TYR A 255 -11.57 -17.91 -5.07
C TYR A 255 -10.37 -18.87 -4.96
N ARG A 256 -9.37 -18.71 -5.82
CA ARG A 256 -8.10 -19.45 -5.73
C ARG A 256 -7.35 -19.14 -4.44
N SER A 257 -7.36 -17.89 -3.96
CA SER A 257 -6.77 -17.53 -2.67
C SER A 257 -7.47 -18.24 -1.52
N LEU A 258 -8.81 -18.33 -1.50
CA LEU A 258 -9.54 -19.10 -0.47
C LEU A 258 -9.06 -20.55 -0.38
N PHE A 259 -8.90 -21.22 -1.54
CA PHE A 259 -8.38 -22.58 -1.58
C PHE A 259 -6.97 -22.68 -0.96
N TRP A 260 -6.07 -21.75 -1.29
CA TRP A 260 -4.70 -21.78 -0.77
C TRP A 260 -4.63 -21.45 0.72
N SER A 261 -5.48 -20.56 1.21
CA SER A 261 -5.60 -20.24 2.63
C SER A 261 -6.13 -21.43 3.42
N ASP A 262 -7.16 -22.10 2.91
CA ASP A 262 -7.71 -23.31 3.54
C ASP A 262 -6.72 -24.48 3.50
N PHE A 263 -6.02 -24.66 2.38
CA PHE A 263 -4.97 -25.68 2.26
C PHE A 263 -3.83 -25.43 3.26
N ASP A 264 -3.36 -24.18 3.37
CA ASP A 264 -2.36 -23.77 4.36
C ASP A 264 -2.80 -24.11 5.79
N LEU A 265 -3.98 -23.64 6.21
CA LEU A 265 -4.52 -23.93 7.55
C LEU A 265 -4.64 -25.44 7.78
N THR A 266 -5.23 -26.18 6.84
CA THR A 266 -5.42 -27.63 6.94
C THR A 266 -4.11 -28.38 7.18
N ILE A 267 -3.03 -28.03 6.47
CA ILE A 267 -1.75 -28.75 6.64
C ILE A 267 -1.03 -28.38 7.95
N PHE A 268 -1.20 -27.15 8.44
CA PHE A 268 -0.53 -26.68 9.66
C PHE A 268 -1.33 -26.92 10.95
N GLU A 269 -2.64 -27.13 10.86
CA GLU A 269 -3.51 -27.54 11.98
C GLU A 269 -3.43 -29.05 12.29
N MET A 270 -2.97 -29.88 11.35
CA MET A 270 -2.80 -31.31 11.58
C MET A 270 -1.80 -31.61 12.71
N GLU A 271 -2.29 -32.21 13.78
CA GLU A 271 -1.46 -32.66 14.91
C GLU A 271 -0.53 -33.83 14.54
N ASP A 272 -1.04 -34.84 13.81
CA ASP A 272 -0.26 -35.99 13.36
C ASP A 272 -0.05 -35.97 11.84
N ARG A 273 1.08 -35.38 11.42
CA ARG A 273 1.49 -35.27 10.02
C ARG A 273 1.77 -36.62 9.33
N LYS A 274 1.78 -37.74 10.06
CA LYS A 274 1.94 -39.08 9.47
C LYS A 274 0.62 -39.71 9.05
N GLN A 275 -0.51 -39.19 9.51
CA GLN A 275 -1.83 -39.73 9.16
C GLN A 275 -2.14 -39.57 7.68
N LYS A 276 -1.74 -38.44 7.08
CA LYS A 276 -2.07 -38.13 5.69
C LYS A 276 -0.97 -37.35 5.01
N PHE A 277 -0.64 -37.75 3.78
CA PHE A 277 0.36 -37.06 2.99
C PHE A 277 -0.23 -35.79 2.38
N TRP A 278 0.53 -34.70 2.35
CA TRP A 278 0.06 -33.38 1.90
C TRP A 278 -0.53 -33.39 0.48
N LEU A 279 -0.03 -34.26 -0.40
CA LEU A 279 -0.50 -34.35 -1.79
C LEU A 279 -1.91 -34.96 -1.86
N ASP A 280 -2.23 -35.87 -0.96
CA ASP A 280 -3.57 -36.47 -0.89
C ASP A 280 -4.58 -35.43 -0.42
N ILE A 281 -4.21 -34.62 0.58
CA ILE A 281 -5.00 -33.47 1.04
C ILE A 281 -5.24 -32.48 -0.09
N TYR A 282 -4.17 -32.06 -0.77
CA TYR A 282 -4.25 -31.15 -1.91
C TYR A 282 -5.21 -31.67 -2.99
N ARG A 283 -5.10 -32.95 -3.36
CA ARG A 283 -5.94 -33.56 -4.40
C ARG A 283 -7.40 -33.69 -3.98
N GLU A 284 -7.68 -33.99 -2.73
CA GLU A 284 -9.04 -34.06 -2.21
C GLU A 284 -9.69 -32.67 -2.16
N MET A 285 -9.02 -31.69 -1.53
CA MET A 285 -9.51 -30.31 -1.46
C MET A 285 -9.68 -29.71 -2.86
N SER A 286 -8.74 -29.97 -3.78
CA SER A 286 -8.82 -29.46 -5.16
C SER A 286 -10.08 -29.94 -5.89
N ARG A 287 -10.52 -31.19 -5.66
CA ARG A 287 -11.77 -31.73 -6.24
C ARG A 287 -13.02 -31.13 -5.63
N GLU A 288 -12.95 -30.70 -4.37
CA GLU A 288 -14.07 -30.06 -3.67
C GLU A 288 -14.21 -28.59 -4.09
N TYR A 289 -13.10 -27.86 -4.15
CA TYR A 289 -13.08 -26.44 -4.53
C TYR A 289 -13.30 -26.23 -6.02
N PHE A 290 -12.65 -27.02 -6.88
CA PHE A 290 -12.62 -26.73 -8.31
C PHE A 290 -13.43 -27.75 -9.11
N PRO A 291 -14.22 -27.30 -10.10
CA PRO A 291 -15.00 -28.19 -10.96
C PRO A 291 -14.14 -28.89 -12.03
N PHE A 292 -12.83 -28.63 -12.08
CA PHE A 292 -11.93 -29.14 -13.11
C PHE A 292 -11.37 -30.51 -12.73
N LYS A 293 -11.05 -31.32 -13.75
CA LYS A 293 -10.39 -32.60 -13.54
C LYS A 293 -8.91 -32.35 -13.22
N PRO A 294 -8.39 -32.82 -12.07
CA PRO A 294 -6.97 -32.64 -11.74
C PRO A 294 -6.08 -33.41 -12.72
N ASP A 295 -4.95 -32.82 -13.11
CA ASP A 295 -3.93 -33.54 -13.87
C ASP A 295 -3.25 -34.57 -12.95
N ARG A 296 -2.87 -35.72 -13.51
CA ARG A 296 -2.11 -36.75 -12.82
C ARG A 296 -0.78 -36.21 -12.27
N ASN A 297 -0.19 -35.25 -12.97
CA ASN A 297 1.11 -34.65 -12.63
C ASN A 297 0.97 -33.25 -12.01
N ASP A 298 -0.16 -32.94 -11.39
CA ASP A 298 -0.32 -31.69 -10.64
C ASP A 298 0.36 -31.78 -9.27
N TYR A 299 1.43 -30.98 -9.11
CA TYR A 299 2.21 -30.83 -7.88
C TYR A 299 2.36 -29.34 -7.53
N HIS A 300 1.34 -28.52 -7.82
CA HIS A 300 1.38 -27.08 -7.58
C HIS A 300 1.86 -26.68 -6.16
N PRO A 301 1.54 -27.42 -5.07
CA PRO A 301 2.08 -27.10 -3.75
C PRO A 301 3.62 -27.07 -3.68
N CYS A 302 4.34 -27.83 -4.52
CA CYS A 302 5.81 -27.83 -4.55
C CYS A 302 6.41 -26.50 -5.02
N SER A 303 5.64 -25.65 -5.72
CA SER A 303 6.03 -24.30 -6.10
C SER A 303 5.32 -23.22 -5.28
N PHE A 304 4.58 -23.60 -4.24
CA PHE A 304 3.87 -22.66 -3.37
C PHE A 304 4.82 -22.07 -2.33
N ILE A 305 5.70 -21.19 -2.80
CA ILE A 305 6.77 -20.56 -2.02
C ILE A 305 6.27 -19.86 -0.75
N PRO A 306 5.12 -19.16 -0.70
CA PRO A 306 4.67 -18.48 0.52
C PRO A 306 4.72 -19.36 1.76
N ILE A 307 4.09 -20.53 1.75
CA ILE A 307 3.97 -21.36 2.97
C ILE A 307 5.15 -22.33 3.17
N PHE A 308 6.03 -22.51 2.19
CA PHE A 308 7.16 -23.46 2.29
C PHE A 308 8.54 -22.80 2.29
N GLY A 309 8.65 -21.59 1.75
CA GLY A 309 9.93 -20.92 1.52
C GLY A 309 10.05 -19.52 2.12
N LEU A 310 8.95 -18.95 2.63
CA LEU A 310 8.93 -17.59 3.18
C LEU A 310 8.33 -17.58 4.58
N GLN A 311 9.13 -17.23 5.58
CA GLN A 311 8.59 -16.90 6.89
C GLN A 311 7.96 -15.50 6.86
N PRO A 312 6.89 -15.27 7.62
CA PRO A 312 6.12 -16.17 8.48
C PRO A 312 4.79 -16.70 7.88
N TYR A 313 4.61 -16.80 6.57
CA TYR A 313 3.29 -17.12 5.95
C TYR A 313 2.72 -18.52 6.25
N MET A 314 3.45 -19.39 6.98
CA MET A 314 3.02 -20.73 7.39
C MET A 314 1.82 -20.66 8.36
N GLY A 315 0.67 -21.20 7.97
CA GLY A 315 -0.57 -21.11 8.74
C GLY A 315 -1.16 -19.69 8.81
N MET A 316 -0.68 -18.78 7.95
CA MET A 316 -1.05 -17.36 7.91
C MET A 316 -1.13 -16.83 6.47
N TYR A 317 -1.45 -17.69 5.50
CA TYR A 317 -1.67 -17.26 4.11
C TYR A 317 -3.00 -16.53 3.88
N TYR A 318 -3.93 -16.60 4.86
CA TYR A 318 -5.27 -16.03 4.78
C TYR A 318 -5.33 -14.50 4.74
#